data_AF-A0AAV7LKA9-F1
#
_entry.id   AF-A0AAV7LKA9-F1
#
_cell.length_a   1.000
_cell.length_b   1.000
_cell.length_c   1.000
_cell.angle_alpha   90.00
_cell.angle_beta   90.00
_cell.angle_gamma   90.00
#
_symmetry.space_group_name_H-M   'P 1'
#
loop_
_entity.id
_entity.type
_entity.pdbx_description
1 polymer ?
#
loop_
_entity_poly.entity_id
_entity_poly.type
_entity_poly.pdbx_seq_one_letter_code
_entity_poly.pdbx_strand_id
1 'polypeptide(L)' 'TQAEMAHTCRGTINLSTAHIDAEDCCNIVLSNGGRTYHLRASTEVERQRWVTALELAKAKAVRMMNNL' A
#
# COMPACT_ATOMS: atom_id res chain seq x y z
N THR A 1 7.11 -18.22 -2.68
CA THR A 1 6.95 -18.76 -1.31
C THR A 1 7.08 -17.64 -0.29
N GLN A 2 6.51 -17.77 0.91
CA GLN A 2 6.64 -16.74 1.97
C GLN A 2 8.11 -16.43 2.32
N ALA A 3 9.01 -17.40 2.07
CA ALA A 3 10.45 -17.27 2.22
C ALA A 3 11.11 -16.27 1.23
N GLU A 4 10.62 -16.13 -0.01
CA GLU A 4 11.17 -15.16 -0.97
C GLU A 4 10.90 -13.70 -0.55
N MET A 5 9.77 -13.48 0.14
CA MET A 5 9.40 -12.18 0.71
C MET A 5 10.32 -11.82 1.88
N ALA A 6 10.82 -12.79 2.64
CA ALA A 6 11.62 -12.56 3.84
C ALA A 6 13.03 -11.98 3.55
N HIS A 7 13.55 -12.16 2.33
CA HIS A 7 14.89 -11.69 1.96
C HIS A 7 14.89 -10.41 1.11
N THR A 8 13.76 -10.06 0.50
CA THR A 8 13.64 -8.91 -0.43
C THR A 8 12.70 -7.81 0.07
N CYS A 9 11.72 -8.14 0.92
CA CYS A 9 10.80 -7.14 1.47
C CYS A 9 11.49 -6.35 2.57
N ARG A 10 11.68 -5.04 2.34
CA ARG A 10 12.27 -4.12 3.32
C ARG A 10 11.33 -3.71 4.45
N GLY A 11 10.10 -4.23 4.45
CA GLY A 11 9.13 -3.94 5.49
C GLY A 11 7.76 -4.52 5.18
N THR A 12 6.88 -4.37 6.17
CA THR A 12 5.46 -4.67 6.09
C THR A 12 4.70 -3.44 6.60
N ILE A 13 3.55 -3.17 6.01
CA ILE A 13 2.64 -2.08 6.41
C ILE A 13 1.24 -2.65 6.57
N ASN A 14 0.57 -2.31 7.68
CA ASN A 14 -0.83 -2.67 7.87
C ASN A 14 -1.71 -1.69 7.09
N LEU A 15 -2.49 -2.19 6.13
CA LEU A 15 -3.37 -1.36 5.31
C LEU A 15 -4.63 -0.88 6.05
N SER A 16 -5.08 -1.56 7.11
CA SER A 16 -6.31 -1.15 7.81
C SER A 16 -6.21 0.25 8.42
N THR A 17 -5.00 0.69 8.77
CA THR A 17 -4.72 2.01 9.34
C THR A 17 -3.77 2.84 8.49
N ALA A 18 -3.42 2.37 7.28
CA ALA A 18 -2.51 3.11 6.40
C ALA A 18 -3.21 4.27 5.69
N HIS A 19 -2.46 5.36 5.51
CA HIS A 19 -2.80 6.44 4.59
C HIS A 19 -2.12 6.20 3.23
N ILE A 20 -2.84 6.51 2.16
CA ILE A 20 -2.41 6.29 0.78
C ILE A 20 -2.54 7.64 0.08
N ASP A 21 -1.42 8.23 -0.34
CA ASP A 21 -1.38 9.48 -1.09
C ASP A 21 -0.83 9.24 -2.49
N ALA A 22 -1.44 9.89 -3.48
CA ALA A 22 -0.96 9.91 -4.86
C ALA A 22 -0.50 11.34 -5.20
N GLU A 23 0.76 11.66 -4.89
CA GLU A 23 1.30 13.02 -5.00
C GLU A 23 1.51 13.48 -6.46
N ASP A 24 2.04 12.61 -7.33
CA ASP A 24 2.40 12.92 -8.72
C ASP A 24 1.82 11.90 -9.71
N CYS A 25 2.11 12.08 -11.01
CA CYS A 25 1.74 11.15 -12.08
C CYS A 25 2.18 9.70 -11.79
N CYS A 26 3.32 9.47 -11.12
CA CYS A 26 3.85 8.12 -10.90
C CYS A 26 4.17 7.77 -9.44
N ASN A 27 4.03 8.71 -8.50
CA ASN A 27 4.44 8.50 -7.11
C ASN A 27 3.25 8.12 -6.24
N ILE A 28 3.47 7.21 -5.28
CA ILE A 28 2.51 6.76 -4.28
C ILE A 28 3.22 6.77 -2.93
N VAL A 29 2.62 7.39 -1.93
CA VAL A 29 3.14 7.41 -0.56
C VAL A 29 2.21 6.60 0.33
N LEU A 30 2.77 5.64 1.07
CA LEU A 30 2.05 4.84 2.04
C LEU A 30 2.60 5.14 3.43
N SER A 31 1.74 5.60 4.34
CA SER A 31 2.16 5.88 5.72
C SER A 31 1.29 5.18 6.75
N ASN A 32 1.90 4.68 7.83
CA ASN A 32 1.19 4.12 8.97
C ASN A 32 2.07 4.18 10.22
N GLY A 33 1.58 4.83 11.28
CA GLY A 33 2.20 4.78 12.62
C GLY A 33 3.69 5.14 12.65
N GLY A 34 4.12 6.14 11.88
CA GLY A 34 5.52 6.61 11.83
C GLY A 34 6.42 5.92 10.80
N ARG A 35 5.91 4.96 10.03
CA ARG A 35 6.60 4.41 8.85
C ARG A 35 5.98 4.99 7.57
N THR A 36 6.84 5.47 6.67
CA THR A 36 6.43 5.98 5.35
C THR A 36 7.21 5.25 4.27
N TYR A 37 6.50 4.77 3.25
CA TYR A 37 7.05 4.10 2.08
C TYR A 37 6.71 4.90 0.84
N HIS A 38 7.73 5.23 0.05
CA HIS A 38 7.57 5.90 -1.24
C HIS A 38 7.70 4.84 -2.34
N LEU A 39 6.64 4.68 -3.11
CA LEU A 39 6.57 3.78 -4.26
C LEU A 39 6.50 4.65 -5.52
N ARG A 40 7.16 4.20 -6.58
CA ARG A 40 7.11 4.84 -7.88
C ARG A 40 6.72 3.81 -8.94
N ALA A 41 5.63 4.06 -9.63
CA ALA A 41 5.21 3.30 -10.80
C ALA A 41 6.00 3.74 -12.04
N SER A 42 6.03 2.89 -13.07
CA SER A 42 6.71 3.20 -14.33
C SER A 42 5.88 4.19 -15.17
N THR A 43 4.55 4.18 -15.01
CA THR A 43 3.62 5.02 -15.75
C THR A 43 2.47 5.49 -14.86
N GLU A 44 1.77 6.54 -15.29
CA GLU A 44 0.58 7.04 -14.59
C GLU A 44 -0.57 6.02 -14.56
N VAL A 45 -0.76 5.30 -15.67
CA VAL A 45 -1.77 4.24 -15.76
C VAL A 45 -1.47 3.13 -14.75
N GLU A 46 -0.20 2.73 -14.65
CA GLU A 46 0.23 1.76 -13.65
C GLU A 46 -0.01 2.30 -12.23
N ARG A 47 0.39 3.55 -11.95
CA ARG A 47 0.12 4.19 -10.66
C ARG A 47 -1.36 4.12 -10.29
N GLN A 48 -2.25 4.44 -11.24
CA GLN A 48 -3.69 4.40 -11.00
C GLN A 48 -4.19 2.99 -10.64
N ARG A 49 -3.66 1.95 -11.29
CA ARG A 49 -3.97 0.55 -10.96
C ARG A 49 -3.50 0.19 -9.56
N TRP A 50 -2.28 0.58 -9.19
CA TRP A 50 -1.75 0.36 -7.84
C TRP A 50 -2.60 1.05 -6.77
N VAL A 51 -2.91 2.34 -6.94
CA VAL A 51 -3.76 3.09 -6.00
C VAL A 51 -5.13 2.42 -5.84
N THR A 52 -5.76 2.03 -6.95
CA THR A 52 -7.07 1.37 -6.93
C THR A 52 -7.02 0.05 -6.17
N ALA A 53 -6.00 -0.78 -6.41
CA ALA A 53 -5.81 -2.04 -5.73
C ALA A 53 -5.54 -1.86 -4.23
N LEU A 54 -4.72 -0.86 -3.87
CA LEU A 54 -4.38 -0.51 -2.49
C LEU A 54 -5.61 -0.04 -1.71
N GLU A 55 -6.44 0.84 -2.31
CA GLU A 55 -7.67 1.33 -1.69
C GLU A 55 -8.69 0.20 -1.50
N LEU A 56 -8.85 -0.68 -2.49
CA LEU A 56 -9.74 -1.84 -2.36
C LEU A 56 -9.29 -2.77 -1.24
N ALA A 57 -7.97 -3.04 -1.16
CA ALA A 57 -7.39 -3.87 -0.11
C ALA A 57 -7.54 -3.23 1.27
N LYS A 58 -7.34 -1.92 1.39
CA LYS A 58 -7.59 -1.15 2.62
C LYS A 58 -9.05 -1.24 3.06
N ALA A 59 -10.00 -1.02 2.15
CA ALA A 59 -11.43 -1.13 2.45
C ALA A 59 -11.84 -2.55 2.89
N LYS A 60 -11.18 -3.59 2.35
CA LYS A 60 -11.36 -4.97 2.81
C LYS A 60 -10.77 -5.17 4.21
N ALA A 61 -9.55 -4.69 4.47
CA ALA A 61 -8.87 -4.83 5.75
C ALA A 61 -9.62 -4.12 6.88
N VAL A 62 -10.11 -2.89 6.66
CA VAL A 62 -10.94 -2.15 7.62
C VAL A 62 -12.22 -2.91 7.94
N ARG A 63 -12.91 -3.44 6.92
CA ARG A 63 -14.13 -4.26 7.13
C ARG A 63 -13.86 -5.50 7.96
N MET A 64 -12.76 -6.20 7.71
CA MET A 64 -12.38 -7.38 8.50
C MET A 64 -12.04 -7.02 9.95
N MET A 65 -11.44 -5.85 10.19
CA MET A 65 -11.10 -5.37 11.53
C MET A 65 -12.33 -4.99 12.36
N ASN A 66 -13.38 -4.48 11.70
CA ASN A 66 -14.64 -4.08 12.35
C ASN A 66 -15.64 -5.23 12.53
N ASN A 67 -15.37 -6.41 11.96
CA ASN A 67 -16.20 -7.62 12.12
C ASN A 67 -15.69 -8.54 13.25
N LEU A 68 -14.87 -8.01 14.15
CA LEU A 68 -14.46 -8.62 15.43
C LEU A 68 -15.34 -8.08 16.56
#